data_AF-A0A379YTR2-F1
#
_entry.id   AF-A0A379YTR2-F1
#
_cell.length_a   1.000
_cell.length_b   1.000
_cell.length_c   1.000
_cell.angle_alpha   90.00
_cell.angle_beta   90.00
_cell.angle_gamma   90.00
#
_symmetry.space_group_name_H-M   'P 1'
#
loop_
_entity.id
_entity.type
_entity.pdbx_description
1 polymer ?
#
loop_
_entity_poly.entity_id
_entity_poly.type
_entity_poly.pdbx_seq_one_letter_code
_entity_poly.pdbx_strand_id
1 'polypeptide(L)' 'MSHGDKVTAIPSDFVTVASTDTCPFAIMANEEKRFYGVQFHPEVTHTRQGQRNAGALRTGHLPV' A
#
# COMPACT_ATOMS: atom_id res chain seq x y z
N MET A 1 10.85 -7.95 0.87
CA MET A 1 9.50 -8.31 0.39
C MET A 1 9.51 -9.80 0.14
N SER A 2 8.88 -10.58 1.02
CA SER A 2 8.84 -12.05 0.95
C SER A 2 7.40 -12.50 1.18
N HIS A 3 6.52 -12.19 0.23
CA HIS A 3 5.16 -12.70 0.17
C HIS A 3 5.11 -13.72 -0.96
N GLY A 4 4.58 -14.91 -0.69
CA GLY A 4 4.42 -15.99 -1.69
C GLY A 4 3.35 -15.67 -2.73
N ASP A 5 2.40 -14.82 -2.35
CA ASP A 5 1.29 -14.39 -3.20
C ASP A 5 1.45 -12.92 -3.60
N LYS A 6 0.88 -12.58 -4.76
CA LYS A 6 0.92 -11.23 -5.34
C LYS A 6 -0.44 -10.89 -5.89
N VAL A 7 -0.98 -9.74 -5.51
CA VAL A 7 -2.21 -9.20 -6.11
C VAL A 7 -1.96 -8.95 -7.59
N THR A 8 -2.82 -9.50 -8.45
CA THR A 8 -2.76 -9.36 -9.92
C THR A 8 -3.83 -8.43 -10.47
N ALA A 9 -4.86 -8.13 -9.69
CA ALA A 9 -5.90 -7.15 -10.00
C ALA A 9 -6.45 -6.53 -8.71
N ILE A 10 -6.78 -5.25 -8.76
CA ILE A 10 -7.47 -4.54 -7.68
C ILE A 10 -8.93 -4.32 -8.05
N PRO A 11 -9.84 -4.21 -7.07
CA PRO A 11 -11.23 -3.84 -7.35
C PRO A 11 -11.33 -2.48 -8.06
N SER A 12 -12.38 -2.27 -8.86
CA SER A 12 -12.55 -1.05 -9.66
C SER A 12 -12.74 0.23 -8.84
N ASP A 13 -13.17 0.09 -7.58
CA ASP A 13 -13.31 1.19 -6.62
C ASP A 13 -11.99 1.49 -5.88
N PHE A 14 -10.90 0.79 -6.21
CA PHE A 14 -9.56 1.06 -5.70
C PHE A 14 -8.67 1.67 -6.77
N VAL A 15 -7.78 2.56 -6.34
CA VAL A 15 -6.72 3.12 -7.16
C VAL A 15 -5.36 2.60 -6.69
N THR A 16 -4.45 2.42 -7.64
CA THR A 16 -3.05 2.09 -7.33
C THR A 16 -2.34 3.37 -6.92
N VAL A 17 -1.77 3.37 -5.72
CA VAL A 17 -1.07 4.53 -5.15
C VAL A 17 0.44 4.38 -5.29
N ALA A 18 0.96 3.16 -5.12
CA ALA A 18 2.37 2.88 -5.29
C ALA A 18 2.59 1.52 -5.94
N SER A 19 3.66 1.43 -6.73
CA SER A 19 4.07 0.24 -7.46
C SER A 19 5.58 0.04 -7.36
N THR A 20 6.01 -1.19 -7.57
CA THR A 20 7.40 -1.57 -7.78
C THR A 20 7.48 -2.53 -8.97
N ASP A 21 8.68 -2.73 -9.52
CA ASP A 21 8.89 -3.62 -10.67
C ASP A 21 8.36 -5.04 -10.43
N THR A 22 8.45 -5.50 -9.18
CA THR A 22 7.99 -6.84 -8.77
C THR A 22 6.59 -6.82 -8.15
N CYS A 23 6.01 -5.67 -7.84
CA CYS A 23 4.71 -5.52 -7.19
C CYS A 23 3.95 -4.28 -7.70
N PRO A 24 3.12 -4.41 -8.75
CA PRO A 24 2.46 -3.27 -9.38
C PRO A 24 1.39 -2.64 -8.48
N PHE A 25 0.87 -3.37 -7.50
CA PHE A 25 -0.11 -2.89 -6.53
C PHE A 25 0.48 -2.87 -5.11
N ALA A 26 1.64 -2.24 -4.95
CA ALA A 26 2.33 -2.19 -3.66
C ALA A 26 1.50 -1.45 -2.59
N ILE A 27 0.79 -0.40 -3.00
CA ILE A 27 -0.24 0.28 -2.21
C ILE A 27 -1.48 0.50 -3.08
N MET A 28 -2.65 0.19 -2.55
CA MET A 28 -3.95 0.52 -3.15
C MET A 28 -4.85 1.22 -2.14
N ALA A 29 -5.69 2.14 -2.61
CA ALA A 29 -6.58 2.93 -1.76
C ALA A 29 -7.98 3.06 -2.36
N ASN A 30 -9.00 3.06 -1.51
CA ASN A 30 -10.35 3.52 -1.79
C ASN A 30 -10.66 4.63 -0.78
N GLU A 31 -10.59 5.88 -1.24
CA GLU A 31 -10.78 7.07 -0.40
C GLU A 31 -12.22 7.21 0.10
N GLU A 32 -13.22 6.82 -0.72
CA GLU A 32 -14.64 6.89 -0.35
C GLU A 32 -14.93 6.03 0.89
N LYS A 33 -14.36 4.82 0.92
CA LYS A 33 -14.51 3.87 2.04
C LYS A 33 -13.42 4.01 3.09
N ARG A 34 -12.40 4.85 2.85
CA ARG A 34 -11.16 4.96 3.65
C ARG A 34 -10.50 3.59 3.86
N PHE A 35 -10.45 2.79 2.80
CA PHE A 35 -9.79 1.48 2.80
C PHE A 35 -8.43 1.58 2.14
N TYR A 36 -7.44 0.95 2.76
CA TYR A 36 -6.07 0.98 2.28
C TYR A 36 -5.44 -0.40 2.40
N GLY A 37 -4.83 -0.86 1.31
CA GLY A 37 -4.10 -2.12 1.24
C GLY A 37 -2.62 -1.89 0.98
N VAL A 38 -1.77 -2.66 1.66
CA VAL A 38 -0.32 -2.69 1.43
C VAL A 38 0.12 -4.12 1.20
N GLN A 39 1.02 -4.33 0.24
CA GLN A 39 1.66 -5.64 0.03
C GLN A 39 3.04 -5.76 0.67
N PHE A 40 3.48 -4.74 1.42
CA PHE A 40 4.69 -4.79 2.23
C PHE A 40 4.37 -4.76 3.71
N HIS A 41 5.38 -5.04 4.53
CA HIS A 41 5.32 -4.96 5.99
C HIS A 41 5.75 -3.56 6.44
N PRO A 42 4.82 -2.60 6.68
CA PRO A 42 5.18 -1.28 7.21
C PRO A 42 5.72 -1.34 8.65
N GLU A 43 5.49 -2.43 9.37
CA GLU A 43 5.91 -2.66 10.76
C GLU A 43 7.39 -3.03 10.90
N VAL A 44 8.03 -3.53 9.84
CA VAL A 44 9.44 -3.92 9.91
C VAL A 44 10.35 -2.73 9.62
N THR A 45 11.48 -2.67 10.34
CA THR A 45 12.46 -1.58 10.28
C THR A 45 13.12 -1.42 8.90
N HIS A 46 13.03 -2.44 8.05
CA HIS A 46 13.57 -2.42 6.70
C HIS A 46 12.75 -1.55 5.73
N THR A 47 11.53 -1.16 6.10
CA THR A 47 10.76 -0.16 5.36
C THR A 47 11.15 1.23 5.88
N ARG A 48 12.04 1.93 5.18
CA ARG A 48 12.62 3.23 5.62
C ARG A 48 11.60 4.29 6.04
N GLN A 49 10.36 4.21 5.56
CA GLN A 49 9.24 5.10 5.92
C GLN A 49 8.01 4.32 6.42
N GLY A 50 8.17 3.10 6.94
CA GLY A 50 7.05 2.21 7.29
C GLY A 50 6.04 2.84 8.26
N GLN A 51 6.51 3.46 9.35
CA GLN A 51 5.65 4.17 10.30
C GLN A 51 4.95 5.39 9.68
N ARG A 52 5.66 6.16 8.84
CA ARG A 52 5.09 7.32 8.15
C ARG A 52 4.01 6.89 7.15
N ASN A 53 4.25 5.83 6.40
CA ASN A 53 3.30 5.28 5.44
C ASN A 53 2.08 4.70 6.17
N ALA A 54 2.26 3.95 7.25
CA ALA A 54 1.14 3.47 8.07
C ALA A 54 0.33 4.63 8.70
N GLY A 55 0.99 5.69 9.14
CA GLY A 55 0.34 6.91 9.63
C GLY A 55 -0.44 7.63 8.54
N ALA A 56 0.15 7.77 7.35
CA ALA A 56 -0.47 8.36 6.18
C ALA A 56 -1.74 7.62 5.71
N LEU A 57 -1.72 6.28 5.77
CA LEU A 57 -2.89 5.45 5.51
C LEU A 57 -3.99 5.65 6.56
N ARG A 58 -3.63 5.95 7.81
CA ARG A 58 -4.62 6.24 8.86
C ARG A 58 -5.25 7.62 8.72
N THR A 59 -4.54 8.58 8.16
CA THR A 59 -4.99 9.97 8.03
C THR A 59 -5.54 10.30 6.63
N GLY A 60 -5.47 9.38 5.66
CA GLY A 60 -5.85 9.62 4.27
C GLY A 60 -4.93 10.60 3.54
N HIS A 61 -3.70 10.78 4.05
CA HIS A 61 -2.72 11.67 3.43
C HIS A 61 -1.49 10.88 3.05
N LEU A 62 -1.64 10.11 1.97
CA LEU A 62 -0.56 9.34 1.34
C LEU A 62 0.51 10.30 0.79
N PRO A 63 1.75 10.27 1.32
CA PRO A 63 2.82 11.03 0.73
C PRO A 63 3.20 10.40 -0.61
N VAL A 64 3.22 11.23 -1.65
CA VAL A 64 3.90 10.95 -2.91
C VAL A 64 5.41 10.80 -2.70
#